data_AF-A0A8B6D6J3-F1
#
_entry.id   AF-A0A8B6D6J3-F1
#
_cell.length_a   1.000
_cell.length_b   1.000
_cell.length_c   1.000
_cell.angle_alpha   90.00
_cell.angle_beta   90.00
_cell.angle_gamma   90.00
#
_symmetry.space_group_name_H-M   'P 1'
#
loop_
_entity.id
_entity.type
_entity.pdbx_description
1 polymer ?
#
loop_
_entity_poly.entity_id
_entity_poly.type
_entity_poly.pdbx_seq_one_letter_code
_entity_poly.pdbx_strand_id
1 'polypeptide(L)'
;MGDFNYPEINWETWNTKGDRPNSTENKFLEALQDNFLYQHTTKPTRWRGADTPHTLDLLITNEEEMISNLEYMSPLGKSDHCVLSFDFNCYVNIKRAPK
;
A
#
# COMPACT_ATOMS: atom_id res chain seq x y z
N MET A 1 6.79 -1.26 0.32
CA MET A 1 6.07 -0.77 1.51
C MET A 1 6.60 0.61 1.84
N GLY A 2 5.72 1.57 2.11
CA GLY A 2 6.09 2.86 2.70
C GLY A 2 4.90 3.80 2.78
N ASP A 3 5.10 4.94 3.45
CA ASP A 3 4.17 6.07 3.44
C ASP A 3 4.37 6.89 2.16
N PHE A 4 3.35 6.91 1.30
CA PHE A 4 3.37 7.66 0.03
C PHE A 4 2.69 9.03 0.14
N ASN A 5 1.95 9.27 1.22
CA ASN A 5 1.27 10.54 1.50
C ASN A 5 0.37 11.06 0.34
N TYR A 6 -0.42 10.17 -0.27
CA TYR A 6 -1.38 10.49 -1.34
C TYR A 6 -2.84 10.39 -0.85
N PRO A 7 -3.33 11.35 -0.05
CA PRO A 7 -4.65 11.28 0.61
C PRO A 7 -5.84 11.40 -0.35
N GLU A 8 -5.61 11.87 -1.59
CA GLU A 8 -6.65 12.10 -2.58
C GLU A 8 -6.96 10.86 -3.43
N ILE A 9 -6.14 9.80 -3.35
CA ILE A 9 -6.40 8.52 -4.04
C ILE A 9 -7.53 7.79 -3.32
N ASN A 10 -8.58 7.44 -4.07
CA ASN A 10 -9.58 6.48 -3.66
C ASN A 10 -9.17 5.09 -4.17
N TRP A 11 -8.71 4.23 -3.25
CA TRP A 11 -8.27 2.86 -3.54
C TRP A 11 -9.41 1.89 -3.84
N GLU A 12 -10.66 2.22 -3.51
CA GLU A 12 -11.83 1.40 -3.88
C GLU A 12 -12.19 1.60 -5.35
N THR A 13 -12.14 2.85 -5.82
CA THR A 13 -12.53 3.21 -7.18
C THR A 13 -11.35 3.41 -8.13
N TRP A 14 -10.12 3.29 -7.63
CA TRP A 14 -8.88 3.54 -8.37
C TRP A 14 -8.94 4.86 -9.17
N ASN A 15 -9.18 5.96 -8.46
CA ASN A 15 -9.14 7.31 -9.03
C ASN A 15 -8.69 8.34 -7.98
N THR A 16 -8.50 9.59 -8.41
CA THR A 16 -8.23 10.71 -7.50
C THR A 16 -9.44 11.63 -7.37
N LYS A 17 -9.62 12.23 -6.19
CA LYS A 17 -10.70 13.20 -5.96
C LYS A 17 -10.59 14.41 -6.89
N GLY A 18 -11.71 14.74 -7.52
CA GLY A 18 -11.85 15.91 -8.38
C GLY A 18 -11.27 15.75 -9.78
N ASP A 19 -10.98 14.52 -10.22
CA ASP A 19 -10.57 14.17 -11.58
C ASP A 19 -9.50 15.12 -12.14
N ARG A 20 -8.33 15.14 -11.46
CA ARG A 20 -7.19 15.98 -11.82
C ARG A 20 -6.15 15.14 -12.55
N PRO A 21 -6.26 14.98 -13.88
CA PRO A 21 -5.42 14.06 -14.67
C PRO A 21 -3.93 14.41 -14.70
N ASN A 22 -3.52 15.56 -14.15
CA ASN A 22 -2.13 15.98 -14.10
C ASN A 22 -1.55 16.02 -12.67
N SER A 23 -2.31 15.59 -11.67
CA SER A 23 -1.85 15.49 -10.28
C SER A 23 -0.79 14.40 -10.13
N THR A 24 0.09 14.55 -9.13
CA THR A 24 1.14 13.55 -8.83
C THR A 24 0.52 12.21 -8.44
N GLU A 25 -0.57 12.25 -7.67
CA GLU A 25 -1.38 11.12 -7.23
C GLU A 25 -1.96 10.35 -8.41
N ASN A 26 -2.49 11.06 -9.42
CA ASN A 26 -3.06 10.45 -10.60
C ASN A 26 -1.97 9.80 -11.47
N LYS A 27 -0.84 10.48 -11.70
CA LYS A 27 0.31 9.89 -12.41
C LYS A 27 0.87 8.68 -11.69
N PHE A 28 0.89 8.69 -10.36
CA PHE A 28 1.31 7.55 -9.57
C PHE A 28 0.35 6.37 -9.75
N LEU A 29 -0.96 6.64 -9.71
CA LEU A 29 -1.99 5.64 -9.93
C LEU A 29 -1.93 5.04 -11.35
N GLU A 30 -1.77 5.88 -12.37
CA GLU A 30 -1.54 5.46 -13.76
C GLU A 30 -0.30 4.57 -13.85
N ALA A 31 0.81 4.95 -13.20
CA ALA A 31 2.02 4.13 -13.18
C ALA A 31 1.79 2.76 -12.54
N LEU A 32 0.97 2.65 -11.49
CA LEU A 32 0.61 1.33 -10.92
C LEU A 32 -0.18 0.49 -11.92
N GLN A 33 -1.17 1.10 -12.59
CA GLN A 33 -2.04 0.43 -13.56
C GLN A 33 -1.27 -0.01 -14.82
N ASP A 34 -0.45 0.87 -15.39
CA ASP A 34 0.35 0.60 -16.59
C ASP A 34 1.39 -0.50 -16.39
N ASN A 35 1.87 -0.67 -15.14
CA ASN A 35 2.83 -1.71 -14.77
C ASN A 35 2.16 -2.96 -14.18
N PHE A 36 0.83 -3.04 -14.18
CA PHE A 36 0.05 -4.16 -13.63
C PHE A 36 0.44 -4.48 -12.17
N LEU A 37 0.71 -3.45 -11.37
CA LEU A 37 1.09 -3.59 -9.96
C LEU A 37 -0.15 -3.69 -9.07
N TYR A 38 -0.06 -4.54 -8.05
CA TYR A 38 -1.09 -4.75 -7.05
C TYR A 38 -0.80 -3.89 -5.83
N GLN A 39 -1.79 -3.13 -5.39
CA GLN A 39 -1.80 -2.49 -4.08
C GLN A 39 -2.62 -3.37 -3.13
N HIS A 40 -2.11 -3.63 -1.92
CA HIS A 40 -2.73 -4.56 -0.95
C HIS A 40 -3.39 -3.87 0.25
N THR A 41 -3.07 -2.60 0.50
CA THR A 41 -3.58 -1.89 1.68
C THR A 41 -5.02 -1.41 1.46
N THR A 42 -6.00 -2.21 1.88
CA THR A 42 -7.44 -1.92 1.72
C THR A 42 -8.09 -1.08 2.81
N LYS A 43 -7.40 -0.80 3.93
CA LYS A 43 -7.95 0.00 5.05
C LYS A 43 -7.10 1.25 5.29
N PRO A 44 -7.66 2.28 5.94
CA PRO A 44 -6.88 3.44 6.37
C PRO A 44 -5.68 3.00 7.20
N THR A 45 -4.58 3.74 7.10
CA THR A 45 -3.36 3.48 7.87
C THR A 45 -3.00 4.62 8.81
N ARG A 46 -3.63 5.78 8.66
CA ARG A 46 -3.42 6.96 9.50
C ARG A 46 -4.73 7.47 10.10
N TRP A 47 -4.72 7.71 11.41
CA TRP A 47 -5.80 8.33 12.19
C TRP A 47 -5.25 9.43 13.09
N ARG A 48 -5.66 10.67 12.85
CA ARG A 48 -5.24 11.82 13.66
C ARG A 48 -6.46 12.55 14.24
N GLY A 49 -6.70 12.38 15.53
CA GLY A 49 -7.79 13.09 16.22
C GLY A 49 -9.15 12.85 15.59
N ALA A 50 -9.81 13.92 15.12
CA ALA A 50 -11.09 13.88 14.43
C ALA A 50 -10.97 13.97 12.89
N ASP A 51 -9.74 13.90 12.35
CA ASP A 51 -9.50 13.95 10.91
C ASP A 51 -10.06 12.70 10.22
N THR A 52 -10.42 12.86 8.94
CA THR A 52 -10.78 11.73 8.08
C THR A 52 -9.62 10.73 8.02
N PRO A 53 -9.85 9.43 8.25
CA PRO A 53 -8.81 8.42 8.10
C PRO A 53 -8.31 8.33 6.66
N HIS A 54 -7.00 8.13 6.47
CA HIS A 54 -6.38 8.02 5.15
C HIS A 54 -5.56 6.74 5.02
N THR A 55 -5.56 6.16 3.82
CA THR A 55 -4.66 5.06 3.42
C THR A 55 -3.41 5.67 2.79
N LEU A 56 -2.35 5.83 3.59
CA LEU A 56 -1.11 6.48 3.15
C LEU A 56 0.05 5.49 3.05
N ASP A 57 0.05 4.44 3.87
CA ASP A 57 1.04 3.37 3.84
C ASP A 57 0.62 2.29 2.85
N LEU A 58 1.38 2.15 1.76
CA LEU A 58 1.03 1.25 0.66
C LEU A 58 1.96 0.04 0.62
N LEU A 59 1.34 -1.12 0.49
CA LEU A 59 1.97 -2.37 0.10
C LEU A 59 1.72 -2.57 -1.38
N ILE A 60 2.80 -2.60 -2.18
CA ILE A 60 2.74 -2.72 -3.64
C ILE A 60 3.63 -3.89 -4.07
N THR A 61 3.10 -4.78 -4.90
CA THR A 61 3.81 -5.92 -5.49
C THR A 61 3.46 -6.10 -6.97
N ASN A 62 4.22 -6.92 -7.68
CA ASN A 62 3.96 -7.27 -9.09
C ASN A 62 3.01 -8.47 -9.26
N GLU A 63 2.73 -9.22 -8.20
CA GLU A 63 1.84 -10.38 -8.18
C GLU A 63 0.90 -10.27 -6.97
N GLU A 64 -0.38 -10.60 -7.16
CA GLU A 64 -1.45 -10.50 -6.15
C GLU A 64 -1.16 -11.35 -4.91
N GLU A 65 -0.68 -12.58 -5.11
CA GLU A 65 -0.50 -13.55 -4.02
C GLU A 65 0.81 -13.37 -3.22
N MET A 66 1.56 -12.29 -3.46
CA MET A 66 2.83 -12.02 -2.74
C MET A 66 2.63 -11.55 -1.30
N ILE A 67 1.43 -11.08 -0.95
CA ILE A 67 1.10 -10.62 0.40
C ILE A 67 -0.02 -11.49 0.93
N SER A 68 0.16 -12.02 2.14
CA SER A 68 -0.89 -12.76 2.84
C SER A 68 -0.92 -12.36 4.32
N ASN A 69 -2.01 -12.71 5.02
CA ASN A 69 -2.19 -12.41 6.44
C ASN A 69 -1.96 -10.93 6.81
N LEU A 70 -2.46 -10.00 5.97
CA LEU A 70 -2.34 -8.57 6.22
C LEU A 70 -3.20 -8.12 7.40
N GLU A 71 -2.54 -7.68 8.46
CA GLU A 71 -3.13 -7.17 9.70
C GLU A 71 -2.79 -5.69 9.93
N TYR A 72 -3.78 -4.97 10.45
CA TYR A 72 -3.68 -3.55 10.82
C TYR A 72 -3.70 -3.47 12.35
N MET A 73 -2.53 -3.30 12.95
CA MET A 73 -2.35 -3.32 14.40
C MET A 73 -2.33 -1.90 14.98
N SER A 74 -2.56 -1.78 16.29
CA SER A 74 -2.53 -0.48 16.97
C SER A 74 -1.21 0.28 16.74
N PRO A 75 -1.27 1.62 16.64
CA PRO A 75 -0.07 2.45 16.51
C PRO A 75 0.96 2.21 17.62
N LEU A 76 2.24 2.39 17.29
CA LEU A 76 3.31 2.37 18.29
C LEU A 76 3.39 3.74 19.00
N GLY A 77 3.24 3.72 20.33
CA GLY A 77 3.36 4.91 21.16
C GLY A 77 2.32 5.98 20.81
N LYS A 78 2.78 7.16 20.35
CA LYS A 78 1.93 8.30 19.97
C LYS A 78 1.82 8.50 18.45
N SER A 79 2.24 7.50 17.66
CA SER A 79 2.09 7.54 16.20
C SER A 79 0.60 7.66 15.84
N ASP A 80 0.30 8.43 14.81
CA ASP A 80 -1.02 8.43 14.15
C ASP A 80 -1.11 7.36 13.06
N HIS A 81 -0.02 6.68 12.71
CA HIS A 81 0.00 5.55 11.78
C HIS A 81 -0.12 4.21 12.52
N CYS A 82 -0.98 3.32 12.01
CA CYS A 82 -1.06 1.93 12.45
C CYS A 82 0.17 1.13 12.02
N VAL A 83 0.40 0.00 12.67
CA VAL A 83 1.43 -0.96 12.25
C VAL A 83 0.81 -1.93 11.25
N LEU A 84 1.48 -2.16 10.11
CA LEU A 84 1.12 -3.21 9.17
C LEU A 84 1.98 -4.45 9.44
N SER A 85 1.33 -5.59 9.68
CA SER A 85 1.96 -6.90 9.78
C SER A 85 1.43 -7.79 8.65
N PHE A 86 2.30 -8.50 7.95
CA PHE A 86 1.91 -9.39 6.85
C PHE A 86 3.02 -10.39 6.56
N ASP A 87 2.64 -11.47 5.88
CA ASP A 87 3.56 -12.44 5.31
C ASP A 87 3.89 -12.09 3.87
N PHE A 88 5.18 -12.08 3.55
CA PHE A 88 5.69 -11.87 2.19
C PHE A 88 6.02 -13.21 1.53
N ASN A 89 5.17 -13.61 0.58
CA ASN A 89 5.34 -14.83 -0.19
C ASN A 89 6.33 -14.56 -1.33
N CYS A 90 7.46 -15.25 -1.32
CA CYS A 90 8.49 -15.08 -2.33
C CYS A 90 9.10 -16.39 -2.79
N TYR A 91 9.55 -16.40 -4.05
CA TYR A 91 10.29 -17.51 -4.62
C TYR A 91 11.75 -17.44 -4.20
N VAL A 92 12.28 -18.55 -3.68
CA VAL A 92 13.69 -18.67 -3.33
C VAL A 92 14.35 -19.67 -4.27
N ASN A 93 15.38 -19.24 -4.98
CA ASN A 93 16.22 -20.15 -5.76
C ASN A 93 17.39 -20.65 -4.90
N ILE A 94 17.27 -21.87 -4.37
CA ILE A 94 18.31 -22.47 -3.54
C ILE A 94 19.36 -23.11 -4.43
N LYS A 95 20.49 -22.42 -4.64
CA LYS A 95 21.68 -23.04 -5.23
C LYS A 95 22.30 -23.99 -4.20
N ARG A 96 22.14 -25.30 -4.40
CA ARG A 96 22.86 -26.30 -3.61
C ARG A 96 24.32 -26.34 -4.08
N ALA A 97 25.26 -26.34 -3.13
CA ALA A 97 26.66 -26.55 -3.45
C ALA A 97 26.84 -27.93 -4.11
N PRO A 98 27.69 -28.07 -5.15
CA PRO A 98 28.03 -29.36 -5.71
C PRO A 98 28.67 -30.24 -4.62
N LYS A 99 28.32 -31.53 -4.63
CA LYS A 99 28.91 -32.54 -3.73
C LYS A 99 30.40 -32.71 -3.98
#